data_AF-A0A7K3R423-F1
#
_entry.id   AF-A0A7K3R423-F1
#
_cell.length_a   1.000
_cell.length_b   1.000
_cell.length_c   1.000
_cell.angle_alpha   90.00
_cell.angle_beta   90.00
_cell.angle_gamma   90.00
#
_symmetry.space_group_name_H-M   'P 1'
#
loop_
_entity.id
_entity.type
_entity.pdbx_description
1 polymer ?
#
loop_
_entity_poly.entity_id
_entity_poly.type
_entity_poly.pdbx_seq_one_letter_code
_entity_poly.pdbx_strand_id
1 'polypeptide(L)'
;MMDLWKSGGPGVKAAAEVALLGSDADVRQFLDHENEIARLSDARVETVQIFSAGGRAVREAAQTALAGSPADLTAFLTDGWKAPLEEDQRVRAVQLVSAGGPGVKAAGTKALNGTIEDVRAFIAEGQYAARDQDDRVLVVQILSTGGPAVQQAAKTAMNGSIQDVREFLLVGQHIARGRDQELATISELVALAEEAGRQAKAETEAAKEASARAIAATKLAKQAAETAAAETAAARDDAKRASNAAGRAADAANGAAKAAQEAISSARAANTSARIAANAASQAASAAAAAA
;
A
#
# COMPACT_ATOMS: atom_id res chain seq x y z
N MET A 1 45.47 50.14 -18.64
CA MET A 1 45.41 50.14 -17.17
C MET A 1 43.98 50.25 -16.64
N MET A 2 43.24 51.33 -16.96
CA MET A 2 41.86 51.53 -16.49
C MET A 2 40.88 50.43 -16.94
N ASP A 3 41.09 49.83 -18.11
CA ASP A 3 40.28 48.70 -18.59
C ASP A 3 40.53 47.42 -17.77
N LEU A 4 41.78 47.14 -17.37
CA LEU A 4 42.12 45.97 -16.53
C LEU A 4 41.54 46.09 -15.12
N TRP A 5 41.49 47.30 -14.56
CA TRP A 5 40.81 47.55 -13.29
C TRP A 5 39.28 47.42 -13.38
N LYS A 6 38.68 47.70 -14.56
CA LYS A 6 37.22 47.55 -14.75
C LYS A 6 36.80 46.11 -15.05
N SER A 7 37.56 45.39 -15.88
CA SER A 7 37.18 44.09 -16.42
C SER A 7 38.03 42.90 -15.97
N GLY A 8 39.10 43.11 -15.18
CA GLY A 8 39.93 42.03 -14.64
C GLY A 8 39.23 41.19 -13.58
N GLY A 9 39.76 39.99 -13.31
CA GLY A 9 39.36 39.19 -12.15
C GLY A 9 39.74 39.88 -10.83
N PRO A 10 39.25 39.38 -9.68
CA PRO A 10 39.44 40.03 -8.37
C PRO A 10 40.91 40.34 -8.04
N GLY A 11 41.83 39.42 -8.32
CA GLY A 11 43.28 39.60 -8.13
C GLY A 11 43.85 40.64 -9.09
N VAL A 12 43.46 40.62 -10.37
CA VAL A 12 43.89 41.62 -11.36
C VAL A 12 43.40 43.02 -10.99
N LYS A 13 42.18 43.15 -10.47
CA LYS A 13 41.61 44.43 -10.02
C LYS A 13 42.36 44.99 -8.82
N ALA A 14 42.59 44.16 -7.80
CA ALA A 14 43.32 44.57 -6.61
C ALA A 14 44.76 45.02 -6.95
N ALA A 15 45.47 44.26 -7.79
CA ALA A 15 46.82 44.61 -8.22
C ALA A 15 46.84 45.85 -9.13
N ALA A 16 45.85 46.02 -10.01
CA ALA A 16 45.73 47.21 -10.86
C ALA A 16 45.41 48.47 -10.03
N GLU A 17 44.61 48.35 -8.98
CA GLU A 17 44.29 49.46 -8.07
C GLU A 17 45.52 49.95 -7.31
N VAL A 18 46.33 49.03 -6.76
CA VAL A 18 47.59 49.36 -6.09
C VAL A 18 48.54 50.09 -7.03
N ALA A 19 48.70 49.62 -8.27
CA ALA A 19 49.57 50.25 -9.25
C ALA A 19 49.05 51.63 -9.73
N LEU A 20 47.73 51.83 -9.82
CA LEU A 20 47.13 53.13 -10.18
C LEU A 20 47.25 54.19 -9.07
N LEU A 21 47.38 53.78 -7.82
CA LEU A 21 47.61 54.67 -6.67
C LEU A 21 49.10 55.00 -6.45
N GLY A 22 50.01 54.36 -7.21
CA GLY A 22 51.45 54.51 -7.12
C GLY A 22 52.05 55.44 -8.17
N SER A 23 53.30 55.15 -8.55
CA SER A 23 54.08 55.89 -9.56
C SER A 23 53.98 55.28 -10.96
N ASP A 24 54.42 56.03 -11.98
CA ASP A 24 54.54 55.51 -13.36
C ASP A 24 55.48 54.28 -13.49
N ALA A 25 56.37 54.07 -12.51
CA ALA A 25 57.20 52.88 -12.43
C ALA A 25 56.38 51.67 -11.94
N ASP A 26 55.48 51.87 -10.98
CA ASP A 26 54.60 50.82 -10.45
C ASP A 26 53.57 50.37 -11.50
N VAL A 27 53.06 51.31 -12.30
CA VAL A 27 52.20 50.97 -13.45
C VAL A 27 52.95 50.12 -14.47
N ARG A 28 54.21 50.42 -14.76
CA ARG A 28 55.04 49.61 -15.68
C ARG A 28 55.34 48.23 -15.10
N GLN A 29 55.74 48.14 -13.83
CA GLN A 29 55.96 46.88 -13.14
C GLN A 29 54.72 45.98 -13.14
N PHE A 30 53.53 46.56 -12.91
CA PHE A 30 52.29 45.81 -12.99
C PHE A 30 52.04 45.27 -14.41
N LEU A 31 52.20 46.11 -15.43
CA LEU A 31 51.96 45.71 -16.82
C LEU A 31 52.96 44.64 -17.29
N ASP A 32 54.22 44.72 -16.86
CA ASP A 32 55.30 43.85 -17.29
C ASP A 32 55.32 42.50 -16.54
N HIS A 33 54.87 42.46 -15.28
CA HIS A 33 55.03 41.27 -14.43
C HIS A 33 53.79 40.93 -13.57
N GLU A 34 53.27 41.88 -12.79
CA GLU A 34 52.26 41.54 -11.76
C GLU A 34 50.88 41.18 -12.33
N ASN A 35 50.53 41.72 -13.50
CA ASN A 35 49.29 41.40 -14.19
C ASN A 35 49.22 39.91 -14.57
N GLU A 36 50.33 39.30 -14.99
CA GLU A 36 50.37 37.87 -15.34
C GLU A 36 50.19 36.99 -14.08
N ILE A 37 50.86 37.35 -12.99
CA ILE A 37 50.73 36.67 -11.69
C ILE A 37 49.30 36.76 -11.17
N ALA A 38 48.69 37.95 -11.23
CA ALA A 38 47.33 38.20 -10.78
C ALA A 38 46.30 37.43 -11.62
N ARG A 39 46.46 37.41 -12.95
CA ARG A 39 45.60 36.60 -13.85
C ARG A 39 45.72 35.11 -13.57
N LEU A 40 46.93 34.61 -13.33
CA LEU A 40 47.15 33.21 -13.01
C LEU A 40 46.51 32.83 -11.67
N SER A 41 46.58 33.72 -10.67
CA SER A 41 45.91 33.53 -9.38
C SER A 41 44.39 33.44 -9.55
N ASP A 42 43.80 34.39 -10.28
CA ASP A 42 42.36 34.39 -10.56
C ASP A 42 41.92 33.14 -11.33
N ALA A 43 42.67 32.72 -12.35
CA ALA A 43 42.39 31.50 -13.11
C ALA A 43 42.45 30.24 -12.25
N ARG A 44 43.38 30.16 -11.29
CA ARG A 44 43.45 29.04 -10.34
C ARG A 44 42.24 29.02 -9.41
N VAL A 45 41.80 30.19 -8.92
CA VAL A 45 40.60 30.29 -8.07
C VAL A 45 39.36 29.85 -8.83
N GLU A 46 39.16 30.34 -10.06
CA GLU A 46 38.04 29.95 -10.91
C GLU A 46 38.04 28.44 -11.21
N THR A 47 39.22 27.88 -11.52
CA THR A 47 39.37 26.44 -11.77
C THR A 47 39.00 25.62 -10.53
N VAL A 48 39.37 26.07 -9.33
CA VAL A 48 38.98 25.43 -8.07
C VAL A 48 37.46 25.52 -7.82
N GLN A 49 36.82 26.63 -8.19
CA GLN A 49 35.35 26.75 -8.10
C GLN A 49 34.65 25.74 -9.02
N ILE A 50 35.12 25.61 -10.27
CA ILE A 50 34.61 24.61 -11.23
C ILE A 50 34.85 23.18 -10.71
N PHE A 51 36.04 22.91 -10.14
CA PHE A 51 36.36 21.63 -9.50
C PHE A 51 35.35 21.28 -8.39
N SER A 52 35.03 22.24 -7.51
CA SER A 52 34.11 21.99 -6.39
C SER A 52 32.68 21.72 -6.85
N ALA A 53 32.20 22.41 -7.89
CA ALA A 53 30.85 22.23 -8.43
C ALA A 53 30.72 21.02 -9.37
N GLY A 54 31.83 20.59 -9.97
CA GLY A 54 31.87 19.52 -10.96
C GLY A 54 31.71 18.11 -10.41
N GLY A 55 31.33 17.19 -11.30
CA GLY A 55 31.35 15.76 -11.05
C GLY A 55 32.77 15.19 -11.18
N ARG A 56 32.88 13.87 -11.35
CA ARG A 56 34.16 13.19 -11.34
C ARG A 56 35.04 13.62 -12.52
N ALA A 57 34.48 13.63 -13.73
CA ALA A 57 35.24 13.94 -14.94
C ALA A 57 35.71 15.41 -14.92
N VAL A 58 34.84 16.35 -14.53
CA VAL A 58 35.23 17.77 -14.38
C VAL A 58 36.34 17.95 -13.33
N ARG A 59 36.27 17.22 -12.22
CA ARG A 59 37.30 17.27 -11.17
C ARG A 59 38.65 16.75 -11.65
N GLU A 60 38.67 15.64 -12.37
CA GLU A 60 39.89 15.08 -12.96
C GLU A 60 40.50 16.08 -13.97
N ALA A 61 39.68 16.66 -14.86
CA ALA A 61 40.13 17.65 -15.83
C ALA A 61 40.67 18.95 -15.16
N ALA A 62 40.00 19.44 -14.12
CA ALA A 62 40.45 20.61 -13.37
C ALA A 62 41.77 20.33 -12.61
N GLN A 63 41.96 19.13 -12.06
CA GLN A 63 43.23 18.74 -11.43
C GLN A 63 44.38 18.73 -12.44
N THR A 64 44.16 18.17 -13.63
CA THR A 64 45.15 18.20 -14.72
C THR A 64 45.50 19.64 -15.10
N ALA A 65 44.51 20.52 -15.25
CA ALA A 65 44.74 21.93 -15.55
C ALA A 65 45.54 22.64 -14.44
N LEU A 66 45.19 22.41 -13.16
CA LEU A 66 45.88 23.02 -12.00
C LEU A 66 47.34 22.58 -11.86
N ALA A 67 47.65 21.34 -12.24
CA ALA A 67 49.00 20.77 -12.24
C ALA A 67 49.83 21.15 -13.48
N GLY A 68 49.18 21.69 -14.52
CA GLY A 68 49.79 22.07 -15.78
C GLY A 68 50.35 23.49 -15.81
N SER A 69 50.59 23.97 -17.03
CA SER A 69 51.04 25.32 -17.35
C SER A 69 49.90 26.35 -17.28
N PRO A 70 50.21 27.67 -17.25
CA PRO A 70 49.20 28.72 -17.41
C PRO A 70 48.33 28.57 -18.68
N ALA A 71 48.90 28.01 -19.76
CA ALA A 71 48.18 27.74 -20.99
C ALA A 71 47.14 26.62 -20.79
N ASP A 72 47.46 25.59 -20.00
CA ASP A 72 46.53 24.50 -19.69
C ASP A 72 45.34 24.98 -18.83
N LEU A 73 45.60 25.85 -17.86
CA LEU A 73 44.55 26.53 -17.08
C LEU A 73 43.63 27.36 -17.99
N THR A 74 44.21 28.13 -18.91
CA THR A 74 43.43 28.96 -19.84
C THR A 74 42.60 28.10 -20.78
N ALA A 75 43.16 27.03 -21.33
CA ALA A 75 42.45 26.09 -22.20
C ALA A 75 41.29 25.40 -21.47
N PHE A 76 41.51 25.00 -20.22
CA PHE A 76 40.47 24.43 -19.36
C PHE A 76 39.32 25.41 -19.13
N LEU A 77 39.61 26.63 -18.67
CA LEU A 77 38.60 27.65 -18.37
C LEU A 77 37.83 28.10 -19.62
N THR A 78 38.46 28.10 -20.79
CA THR A 78 37.82 28.48 -22.05
C THR A 78 36.77 27.45 -22.46
N ASP A 79 37.18 26.21 -22.68
CA ASP A 79 36.30 25.14 -23.20
C ASP A 79 36.59 23.75 -22.63
N GLY A 80 37.76 23.54 -22.03
CA GLY A 80 38.20 22.20 -21.58
C GLY A 80 37.35 21.58 -20.47
N TRP A 81 36.55 22.37 -19.76
CA TRP A 81 35.57 21.84 -18.78
C TRP A 81 34.30 21.28 -19.42
N LYS A 82 33.97 21.65 -20.67
CA LYS A 82 32.68 21.34 -21.29
C LYS A 82 32.50 19.84 -21.51
N ALA A 83 33.42 19.18 -22.23
CA ALA A 83 33.31 17.75 -22.51
C ALA A 83 33.28 16.87 -21.23
N PRO A 84 34.13 17.11 -20.21
CA PRO A 84 34.00 16.43 -18.92
C PRO A 84 32.65 16.66 -18.22
N LEU A 85 32.08 17.87 -18.33
CA LEU A 85 30.74 18.14 -17.77
C LEU A 85 29.67 17.33 -18.50
N GLU A 86 29.76 17.18 -19.82
CA GLU A 86 28.82 16.36 -20.58
C GLU A 86 28.88 14.89 -20.16
N GLU A 87 30.08 14.36 -19.91
CA GLU A 87 30.28 13.02 -19.39
C GLU A 87 29.62 12.85 -18.03
N ASP A 88 29.89 13.75 -17.08
CA ASP A 88 29.27 13.74 -15.75
C ASP A 88 27.73 13.80 -15.83
N GLN A 89 27.19 14.62 -16.75
CA GLN A 89 25.75 14.73 -16.98
C GLN A 89 25.15 13.43 -17.56
N ARG A 90 25.81 12.80 -18.52
CA ARG A 90 25.36 11.50 -19.06
C ARG A 90 25.40 10.40 -18.00
N VAL A 91 26.45 10.35 -17.18
CA VAL A 91 26.54 9.43 -16.03
C VAL A 91 25.38 9.67 -15.07
N ARG A 92 25.08 10.94 -14.73
CA ARG A 92 23.94 11.28 -13.86
C ARG A 92 22.61 10.83 -14.46
N ALA A 93 22.40 11.01 -15.77
CA ALA A 93 21.19 10.53 -16.42
C ALA A 93 21.06 9.00 -16.38
N VAL A 94 22.15 8.26 -16.60
CA VAL A 94 22.17 6.78 -16.47
C VAL A 94 21.81 6.34 -15.05
N GLN A 95 22.31 7.02 -14.02
CA GLN A 95 21.96 6.73 -12.63
C GLN A 95 20.47 6.95 -12.37
N LEU A 96 19.89 8.05 -12.88
CA LEU A 96 18.45 8.34 -12.76
C LEU A 96 17.59 7.30 -13.49
N VAL A 97 18.00 6.88 -14.69
CA VAL A 97 17.34 5.80 -15.45
C VAL A 97 17.37 4.49 -14.66
N SER A 98 18.50 4.16 -14.05
CA SER A 98 18.68 2.90 -13.33
C SER A 98 17.80 2.81 -12.09
N ALA A 99 17.64 3.92 -11.36
CA ALA A 99 16.78 4.02 -10.18
C ALA A 99 15.30 4.31 -10.49
N GLY A 100 14.97 4.66 -11.74
CA GLY A 100 13.64 5.10 -12.15
C GLY A 100 12.65 3.97 -12.47
N GLY A 101 11.37 4.31 -12.47
CA GLY A 101 10.30 3.47 -13.00
C GLY A 101 10.31 3.38 -14.53
N PRO A 102 9.38 2.62 -15.15
CA PRO A 102 9.33 2.42 -16.59
C PRO A 102 9.29 3.71 -17.42
N GLY A 103 8.51 4.71 -17.00
CA GLY A 103 8.41 6.01 -17.65
C GLY A 103 9.70 6.81 -17.54
N VAL A 104 10.32 6.86 -16.35
CA VAL A 104 11.63 7.51 -16.17
C VAL A 104 12.71 6.84 -17.03
N LYS A 105 12.69 5.50 -17.13
CA LYS A 105 13.61 4.74 -17.99
C LYS A 105 13.42 5.09 -19.46
N ALA A 106 12.18 5.13 -19.95
CA ALA A 106 11.88 5.50 -21.33
C ALA A 106 12.32 6.93 -21.64
N ALA A 107 11.96 7.89 -20.79
CA ALA A 107 12.33 9.30 -20.95
C ALA A 107 13.85 9.51 -20.93
N GLY A 108 14.55 8.89 -19.97
CA GLY A 108 15.99 9.02 -19.86
C GLY A 108 16.76 8.30 -20.98
N THR A 109 16.25 7.16 -21.47
CA THR A 109 16.84 6.47 -22.64
C THR A 109 16.71 7.33 -23.89
N LYS A 110 15.54 7.96 -24.09
CA LYS A 110 15.33 8.92 -25.18
C LYS A 110 16.31 10.08 -25.08
N ALA A 111 16.50 10.65 -23.89
CA ALA A 111 17.44 11.75 -23.68
C ALA A 111 18.90 11.34 -23.92
N LEU A 112 19.31 10.16 -23.46
CA LEU A 112 20.66 9.63 -23.67
C LEU A 112 20.98 9.37 -25.15
N ASN A 113 19.98 9.03 -25.96
CA ASN A 113 20.11 8.86 -27.41
C ASN A 113 20.05 10.19 -28.18
N GLY A 114 19.80 11.30 -27.51
CA GLY A 114 19.72 12.65 -28.07
C GLY A 114 20.98 13.48 -27.85
N THR A 115 20.81 14.81 -27.91
CA THR A 115 21.89 15.77 -27.68
C THR A 115 22.15 15.97 -26.18
N ILE A 116 23.19 16.72 -25.82
CA ILE A 116 23.45 17.05 -24.42
C ILE A 116 22.34 17.93 -23.81
N GLU A 117 21.68 18.75 -24.63
CA GLU A 117 20.51 19.54 -24.22
C GLU A 117 19.35 18.64 -23.82
N ASP A 118 19.12 17.53 -24.52
CA ASP A 118 18.11 16.55 -24.15
C ASP A 118 18.42 15.89 -22.80
N VAL A 119 19.68 15.55 -22.57
CA VAL A 119 20.16 15.02 -21.28
C VAL A 119 19.96 16.03 -20.16
N ARG A 120 20.31 17.29 -20.37
CA ARG A 120 20.12 18.38 -19.39
C ARG A 120 18.66 18.61 -19.08
N ALA A 121 17.80 18.67 -20.09
CA ALA A 121 16.36 18.83 -19.93
C ALA A 121 15.73 17.65 -19.16
N PHE A 122 16.18 16.42 -19.41
CA PHE A 122 15.74 15.26 -18.66
C PHE A 122 16.15 15.31 -17.18
N ILE A 123 17.41 15.66 -16.89
CA ILE A 123 17.90 15.76 -15.50
C ILE A 123 17.16 16.86 -14.74
N ALA A 124 16.96 18.02 -15.38
CA ALA A 124 16.35 19.19 -14.76
C ALA A 124 14.85 19.00 -14.50
N GLU A 125 14.10 18.47 -15.47
CA GLU A 125 12.63 18.47 -15.42
C GLU A 125 12.02 17.12 -15.85
N GLY A 126 12.50 16.54 -16.95
CA GLY A 126 11.85 15.40 -17.60
C GLY A 126 11.70 14.16 -16.69
N GLN A 127 12.68 13.90 -15.83
CA GLN A 127 12.63 12.77 -14.90
C GLN A 127 11.56 12.93 -13.81
N TYR A 128 11.25 14.15 -13.39
CA TYR A 128 10.20 14.40 -12.38
C TYR A 128 8.82 14.15 -12.98
N ALA A 129 8.55 14.72 -14.16
CA ALA A 129 7.29 14.50 -14.86
C ALA A 129 7.07 13.01 -15.19
N ALA A 130 8.13 12.31 -15.61
CA ALA A 130 8.05 10.87 -15.87
C ALA A 130 7.78 10.06 -14.60
N ARG A 131 8.40 10.43 -13.46
CA ARG A 131 8.12 9.79 -12.17
C ARG A 131 6.67 10.01 -11.72
N ASP A 132 6.13 11.20 -11.94
CA ASP A 132 4.73 11.50 -11.60
C ASP A 132 3.75 10.61 -12.37
N GLN A 133 4.06 10.32 -13.63
CA GLN A 133 3.28 9.37 -14.43
C GLN A 133 3.44 7.94 -13.93
N ASP A 134 4.66 7.51 -13.62
CA ASP A 134 4.93 6.18 -13.05
C ASP A 134 4.16 5.97 -11.73
N ASP A 135 4.16 6.97 -10.83
CA ASP A 135 3.44 6.93 -9.56
C ASP A 135 1.92 6.76 -9.80
N ARG A 136 1.34 7.54 -10.73
CA ARG A 136 -0.09 7.42 -11.08
C ARG A 136 -0.44 6.06 -11.69
N VAL A 137 0.42 5.52 -12.57
CA VAL A 137 0.24 4.18 -13.13
C VAL A 137 0.26 3.12 -12.02
N LEU A 138 1.15 3.25 -11.05
CA LEU A 138 1.20 2.32 -9.91
C LEU A 138 -0.09 2.38 -9.07
N VAL A 139 -0.64 3.58 -8.84
CA VAL A 139 -1.94 3.72 -8.16
C VAL A 139 -3.07 3.06 -8.95
N VAL A 140 -3.11 3.22 -10.27
CA VAL A 140 -4.11 2.54 -11.13
C VAL A 140 -3.99 1.02 -11.04
N GLN A 141 -2.76 0.48 -11.02
CA GLN A 141 -2.54 -0.95 -10.84
C GLN A 141 -3.04 -1.44 -9.48
N ILE A 142 -2.75 -0.71 -8.40
CA ILE A 142 -3.25 -1.01 -7.05
C ILE A 142 -4.78 -0.91 -7.00
N LEU A 143 -5.38 0.10 -7.64
CA LEU A 143 -6.83 0.26 -7.73
C LEU A 143 -7.47 -0.94 -8.43
N SER A 144 -6.89 -1.43 -9.52
CA SER A 144 -7.47 -2.54 -10.31
C SER A 144 -7.48 -3.89 -9.57
N THR A 145 -6.64 -4.04 -8.55
CA THR A 145 -6.47 -5.30 -7.80
C THR A 145 -6.87 -5.19 -6.32
N GLY A 146 -7.13 -3.97 -5.83
CA GLY A 146 -7.48 -3.69 -4.44
C GLY A 146 -8.93 -4.02 -4.10
N GLY A 147 -9.20 -4.27 -2.81
CA GLY A 147 -10.55 -4.36 -2.28
C GLY A 147 -11.26 -3.01 -2.22
N PRO A 148 -12.52 -2.96 -1.75
CA PRO A 148 -13.35 -1.75 -1.78
C PRO A 148 -12.71 -0.52 -1.12
N ALA A 149 -12.05 -0.67 0.04
CA ALA A 149 -11.41 0.41 0.74
C ALA A 149 -10.15 0.90 0.00
N VAL A 150 -9.34 -0.02 -0.54
CA VAL A 150 -8.18 0.33 -1.37
C VAL A 150 -8.62 1.07 -2.64
N GLN A 151 -9.67 0.61 -3.31
CA GLN A 151 -10.21 1.27 -4.50
C GLN A 151 -10.68 2.69 -4.21
N GLN A 152 -11.39 2.91 -3.09
CA GLN A 152 -11.86 4.23 -2.71
C GLN A 152 -10.68 5.16 -2.39
N ALA A 153 -9.71 4.71 -1.59
CA ALA A 153 -8.54 5.51 -1.24
C ALA A 153 -7.68 5.86 -2.47
N ALA A 154 -7.50 4.91 -3.40
CA ALA A 154 -6.79 5.14 -4.65
C ALA A 154 -7.49 6.18 -5.54
N LYS A 155 -8.83 6.14 -5.65
CA LYS A 155 -9.61 7.15 -6.40
C LYS A 155 -9.46 8.54 -5.81
N THR A 156 -9.54 8.65 -4.48
CA THR A 156 -9.32 9.93 -3.79
C THR A 156 -7.93 10.49 -4.08
N ALA A 157 -6.89 9.67 -3.96
CA ALA A 157 -5.51 10.08 -4.25
C ALA A 157 -5.33 10.51 -5.71
N MET A 158 -5.92 9.77 -6.67
CA MET A 158 -5.83 10.11 -8.09
C MET A 158 -6.51 11.43 -8.46
N ASN A 159 -7.58 11.81 -7.74
CA ASN A 159 -8.27 13.09 -7.89
C ASN A 159 -7.55 14.26 -7.22
N GLY A 160 -6.48 13.99 -6.46
CA GLY A 160 -5.67 14.98 -5.78
C GLY A 160 -4.41 15.40 -6.54
N SER A 161 -3.52 16.05 -5.80
CA SER A 161 -2.17 16.43 -6.23
C SER A 161 -1.25 15.21 -6.34
N ILE A 162 -0.05 15.40 -6.89
CA ILE A 162 0.95 14.32 -6.90
C ILE A 162 1.42 13.93 -5.49
N GLN A 163 1.29 14.82 -4.50
CA GLN A 163 1.62 14.49 -3.12
C GLN A 163 0.62 13.51 -2.53
N ASP A 164 -0.67 13.65 -2.86
CA ASP A 164 -1.72 12.71 -2.43
C ASP A 164 -1.51 11.31 -3.03
N VAL A 165 -1.11 11.26 -4.31
CA VAL A 165 -0.71 10.01 -4.99
C VAL A 165 0.43 9.33 -4.25
N ARG A 166 1.49 10.07 -3.91
CA ARG A 166 2.66 9.52 -3.22
C ARG A 166 2.37 9.13 -1.78
N GLU A 167 1.56 9.91 -1.05
CA GLU A 167 1.12 9.57 0.30
C GLU A 167 0.30 8.27 0.30
N PHE A 168 -0.59 8.11 -0.69
CA PHE A 168 -1.31 6.86 -0.87
C PHE A 168 -0.37 5.69 -1.15
N LEU A 169 0.60 5.85 -2.06
CA LEU A 169 1.58 4.80 -2.37
C LEU A 169 2.43 4.44 -1.14
N LEU A 170 2.81 5.43 -0.34
CA LEU A 170 3.69 5.23 0.82
C LEU A 170 2.95 4.60 2.01
N VAL A 171 1.74 5.07 2.32
CA VAL A 171 1.02 4.69 3.55
C VAL A 171 -0.44 4.33 3.26
N GLY A 172 -1.16 5.14 2.47
CA GLY A 172 -2.61 5.01 2.31
C GLY A 172 -3.06 3.64 1.79
N GLN A 173 -2.32 3.02 0.85
CA GLN A 173 -2.63 1.70 0.34
C GLN A 173 -2.56 0.62 1.42
N HIS A 174 -1.68 0.76 2.40
CA HIS A 174 -1.47 -0.25 3.45
C HIS A 174 -2.57 -0.15 4.51
N ILE A 175 -2.94 1.07 4.91
CA ILE A 175 -4.08 1.31 5.80
C ILE A 175 -5.37 0.78 5.16
N ALA A 176 -5.59 1.11 3.88
CA ALA A 176 -6.78 0.66 3.17
C ALA A 176 -6.83 -0.87 3.00
N ARG A 177 -5.68 -1.54 2.78
CA ARG A 177 -5.62 -3.01 2.78
C ARG A 177 -5.93 -3.61 4.16
N GLY A 178 -5.47 -2.99 5.24
CA GLY A 178 -5.84 -3.39 6.60
C GLY A 178 -7.35 -3.34 6.80
N ARG A 179 -7.99 -2.25 6.36
CA ARG A 179 -9.46 -2.13 6.37
C ARG A 179 -10.15 -3.17 5.50
N ASP A 180 -9.64 -3.46 4.30
CA ASP A 180 -10.19 -4.52 3.46
C ASP A 180 -10.11 -5.90 4.15
N GLN A 181 -9.04 -6.17 4.90
CA GLN A 181 -8.87 -7.40 5.69
C GLN A 181 -9.81 -7.47 6.91
N GLU A 182 -10.00 -6.35 7.60
CA GLU A 182 -10.97 -6.22 8.71
C GLU A 182 -12.41 -6.37 8.22
N LEU A 183 -12.76 -5.73 7.10
CA LEU A 183 -14.09 -5.82 6.50
C LEU A 183 -14.38 -7.21 5.95
N ALA A 184 -13.38 -7.89 5.38
CA ALA A 184 -13.51 -9.27 4.91
C ALA A 184 -13.83 -10.25 6.06
N THR A 185 -13.28 -10.04 7.27
CA THR A 185 -13.52 -10.94 8.42
C THR A 185 -14.77 -10.58 9.22
N ILE A 186 -15.13 -9.30 9.32
CA ILE A 186 -16.38 -8.87 10.01
C ILE A 186 -17.61 -9.28 9.19
N SER A 187 -17.58 -9.11 7.86
CA SER A 187 -18.72 -9.47 7.00
C SER A 187 -19.00 -10.97 7.03
N GLU A 188 -17.95 -11.81 7.05
CA GLU A 188 -18.06 -13.25 7.22
C GLU A 188 -18.63 -13.64 8.60
N LEU A 189 -18.20 -12.97 9.67
CA LEU A 189 -18.73 -13.19 11.01
C LEU A 189 -20.21 -12.79 11.14
N VAL A 190 -20.61 -11.69 10.49
CA VAL A 190 -22.02 -11.27 10.43
C VAL A 190 -22.85 -12.30 9.66
N ALA A 191 -22.40 -12.73 8.48
CA ALA A 191 -23.08 -13.74 7.69
C ALA A 191 -23.21 -15.09 8.44
N LEU A 192 -22.16 -15.49 9.16
CA LEU A 192 -22.17 -16.69 10.00
C LEU A 192 -23.17 -16.57 11.16
N ALA A 193 -23.24 -15.40 11.81
CA ALA A 193 -24.19 -15.15 12.88
C ALA A 193 -25.65 -15.17 12.38
N GLU A 194 -25.90 -14.61 11.19
CA GLU A 194 -27.22 -14.63 10.54
C GLU A 194 -27.67 -16.05 10.15
N GLU A 195 -26.79 -16.85 9.53
CA GLU A 195 -27.07 -18.25 9.18
C GLU A 195 -27.30 -19.10 10.44
N ALA A 196 -26.43 -18.98 11.44
CA ALA A 196 -26.60 -19.70 12.70
C ALA A 196 -27.91 -19.32 13.40
N GLY A 197 -28.31 -18.04 13.34
CA GLY A 197 -29.59 -17.56 13.84
C GLY A 197 -30.79 -18.14 13.08
N ARG A 198 -30.72 -18.21 11.74
CA ARG A 198 -31.75 -18.87 10.91
C ARG A 198 -31.89 -20.34 11.25
N GLN A 199 -30.78 -21.07 11.37
CA GLN A 199 -30.80 -22.49 11.73
C GLN A 199 -31.35 -22.71 13.15
N ALA A 200 -30.92 -21.92 14.14
CA ALA A 200 -31.43 -22.01 15.50
C ALA A 200 -32.94 -21.78 15.58
N LYS A 201 -33.47 -20.84 14.78
CA LYS A 201 -34.91 -20.60 14.66
C LYS A 201 -35.63 -21.81 14.06
N ALA A 202 -35.12 -22.37 12.97
CA ALA A 202 -35.72 -23.54 12.33
C ALA A 202 -35.78 -24.76 13.27
N GLU A 203 -34.68 -25.06 13.98
CA GLU A 203 -34.62 -26.17 14.93
C GLU A 203 -35.52 -25.95 16.15
N THR A 204 -35.68 -24.71 16.59
CA THR A 204 -36.60 -24.36 17.68
C THR A 204 -38.05 -24.64 17.29
N GLU A 205 -38.46 -24.27 16.06
CA GLU A 205 -39.79 -24.58 15.56
C GLU A 205 -40.00 -26.09 15.38
N ALA A 206 -39.00 -26.82 14.86
CA ALA A 206 -39.05 -28.27 14.76
C ALA A 206 -39.20 -28.95 16.15
N ALA A 207 -38.50 -28.45 17.17
CA ALA A 207 -38.61 -28.95 18.54
C ALA A 207 -39.99 -28.70 19.14
N LYS A 208 -40.60 -27.53 18.89
CA LYS A 208 -41.98 -27.22 19.32
C LYS A 208 -42.98 -28.18 18.68
N GLU A 209 -42.86 -28.42 17.38
CA GLU A 209 -43.73 -29.33 16.64
C GLU A 209 -43.59 -30.78 17.13
N ALA A 210 -42.36 -31.26 17.33
CA ALA A 210 -42.11 -32.59 17.87
C ALA A 210 -42.65 -32.75 19.29
N SER A 211 -42.50 -31.73 20.14
CA SER A 211 -43.06 -31.71 21.50
C SER A 211 -44.59 -31.78 21.48
N ALA A 212 -45.24 -31.00 20.62
CA ALA A 212 -46.70 -31.04 20.44
C ALA A 212 -47.19 -32.43 20.00
N ARG A 213 -46.49 -33.06 19.03
CA ARG A 213 -46.78 -34.44 18.60
C ARG A 213 -46.59 -35.45 19.72
N ALA A 214 -45.54 -35.34 20.53
CA ALA A 214 -45.31 -36.21 21.67
C ALA A 214 -46.44 -36.10 22.72
N ILE A 215 -46.84 -34.87 23.08
CA ILE A 215 -47.95 -34.62 24.01
C ILE A 215 -49.25 -35.23 23.49
N ALA A 216 -49.56 -35.05 22.20
CA ALA A 216 -50.74 -35.64 21.57
C ALA A 216 -50.68 -37.18 21.60
N ALA A 217 -49.54 -37.78 21.25
CA ALA A 217 -49.36 -39.23 21.26
C ALA A 217 -49.47 -39.82 22.67
N THR A 218 -48.90 -39.18 23.69
CA THR A 218 -49.06 -39.59 25.09
C THR A 218 -50.53 -39.55 25.53
N LYS A 219 -51.28 -38.52 25.12
CA LYS A 219 -52.72 -38.43 25.39
C LYS A 219 -53.49 -39.60 24.75
N LEU A 220 -53.20 -39.92 23.49
CA LEU A 220 -53.82 -41.05 22.79
C LEU A 220 -53.45 -42.40 23.42
N ALA A 221 -52.19 -42.58 23.80
CA ALA A 221 -51.73 -43.80 24.48
C ALA A 221 -52.44 -44.01 25.82
N LYS A 222 -52.64 -42.94 26.60
CA LYS A 222 -53.43 -43.00 27.84
C LYS A 222 -54.87 -43.45 27.57
N GLN A 223 -55.53 -42.84 26.58
CA GLN A 223 -56.89 -43.22 26.19
C GLN A 223 -56.98 -44.67 25.70
N ALA A 224 -55.99 -45.14 24.93
CA ALA A 224 -55.92 -46.52 24.45
C ALA A 224 -55.73 -47.51 25.60
N ALA A 225 -54.90 -47.19 26.59
CA ALA A 225 -54.71 -48.01 27.79
C ALA A 225 -55.98 -48.10 28.64
N GLU A 226 -56.68 -46.97 28.85
CA GLU A 226 -57.97 -46.93 29.55
C GLU A 226 -59.03 -47.77 28.82
N THR A 227 -59.10 -47.67 27.49
CA THR A 227 -60.01 -48.46 26.65
C THR A 227 -59.68 -49.95 26.72
N ALA A 228 -58.40 -50.31 26.59
CA ALA A 228 -57.96 -51.70 26.62
C ALA A 228 -58.22 -52.36 27.99
N ALA A 229 -58.07 -51.61 29.09
CA ALA A 229 -58.41 -52.09 30.42
C ALA A 229 -59.90 -52.43 30.55
N ALA A 230 -60.78 -51.56 30.03
CA ALA A 230 -62.23 -51.80 30.01
C ALA A 230 -62.61 -53.00 29.12
N GLU A 231 -62.05 -53.10 27.92
CA GLU A 231 -62.30 -54.23 27.00
C GLU A 231 -61.79 -55.57 27.56
N THR A 232 -60.63 -55.55 28.22
CA THR A 232 -60.08 -56.74 28.87
C THR A 232 -60.97 -57.21 30.02
N ALA A 233 -61.48 -56.29 30.84
CA ALA A 233 -62.44 -56.64 31.89
C ALA A 233 -63.75 -57.21 31.33
N ALA A 234 -64.22 -56.72 30.17
CA ALA A 234 -65.41 -57.21 29.50
C ALA A 234 -65.22 -58.59 28.83
N ALA A 235 -63.98 -58.96 28.48
CA ALA A 235 -63.68 -60.19 27.73
C ALA A 235 -63.82 -61.49 28.55
N ARG A 236 -63.84 -61.43 29.90
CA ARG A 236 -63.92 -62.60 30.80
C ARG A 236 -62.89 -63.69 30.42
N ASP A 237 -63.35 -64.88 30.02
CA ASP A 237 -62.49 -66.02 29.69
C ASP A 237 -61.99 -66.03 28.23
N ASP A 238 -62.37 -65.04 27.41
CA ASP A 238 -61.87 -64.89 26.03
C ASP A 238 -60.48 -64.23 26.02
N ALA A 239 -59.47 -65.08 26.25
CA ALA A 239 -58.07 -64.67 26.27
C ALA A 239 -57.60 -64.01 24.96
N LYS A 240 -58.19 -64.38 23.80
CA LYS A 240 -57.82 -63.78 22.50
C LYS A 240 -58.28 -62.33 22.43
N ARG A 241 -59.50 -62.04 22.88
CA ARG A 241 -60.05 -60.68 22.90
C ARG A 241 -59.28 -59.76 23.86
N ALA A 242 -58.97 -60.25 25.06
CA ALA A 242 -58.15 -59.54 26.04
C ALA A 242 -56.74 -59.23 25.51
N SER A 243 -56.08 -60.24 24.91
CA SER A 243 -54.74 -60.07 24.33
C SER A 243 -54.73 -59.03 23.20
N ASN A 244 -55.74 -59.01 22.33
CA ASN A 244 -55.86 -58.03 21.26
C ASN A 244 -56.06 -56.58 21.78
N ALA A 245 -56.81 -56.40 22.87
CA ALA A 245 -57.00 -55.10 23.49
C ALA A 245 -55.69 -54.58 24.12
N ALA A 246 -54.99 -55.43 24.87
CA ALA A 246 -53.68 -55.13 25.44
C ALA A 246 -52.65 -54.81 24.35
N GLY A 247 -52.67 -55.53 23.22
CA GLY A 247 -51.82 -55.27 22.06
C GLY A 247 -51.99 -53.85 21.50
N ARG A 248 -53.23 -53.39 21.30
CA ARG A 248 -53.50 -52.01 20.82
C ARG A 248 -52.99 -50.94 21.77
N ALA A 249 -53.15 -51.14 23.08
CA ALA A 249 -52.62 -50.21 24.07
C ALA A 249 -51.08 -50.19 24.07
N ALA A 250 -50.44 -51.36 23.94
CA ALA A 250 -48.99 -51.46 23.82
C ALA A 250 -48.48 -50.75 22.55
N ASP A 251 -49.17 -50.90 21.41
CA ASP A 251 -48.81 -50.21 20.16
C ASP A 251 -48.91 -48.69 20.29
N ALA A 252 -49.98 -48.19 20.92
CA ALA A 252 -50.14 -46.76 21.18
C ALA A 252 -49.06 -46.22 22.14
N ALA A 253 -48.74 -46.97 23.20
CA ALA A 253 -47.65 -46.62 24.12
C ALA A 253 -46.29 -46.60 23.43
N ASN A 254 -46.02 -47.57 22.55
CA ASN A 254 -44.82 -47.60 21.72
C ASN A 254 -44.75 -46.40 20.76
N GLY A 255 -45.88 -46.00 20.16
CA GLY A 255 -45.98 -44.79 19.33
C GLY A 255 -45.67 -43.51 20.13
N ALA A 256 -46.23 -43.38 21.33
CA ALA A 256 -45.95 -42.26 22.22
C ALA A 256 -44.49 -42.21 22.67
N ALA A 257 -43.88 -43.36 22.99
CA ALA A 257 -42.46 -43.44 23.34
C ALA A 257 -41.55 -42.98 22.19
N LYS A 258 -41.86 -43.38 20.94
CA LYS A 258 -41.14 -42.92 19.74
C LYS A 258 -41.27 -41.41 19.54
N ALA A 259 -42.49 -40.88 19.63
CA ALA A 259 -42.71 -39.44 19.51
C ALA A 259 -41.98 -38.63 20.60
N ALA A 260 -41.95 -39.14 21.84
CA ALA A 260 -41.18 -38.53 22.93
C ALA A 260 -39.67 -38.54 22.68
N GLN A 261 -39.13 -39.62 22.11
CA GLN A 261 -37.71 -39.70 21.72
C GLN A 261 -37.37 -38.69 20.61
N GLU A 262 -38.25 -38.54 19.60
CA GLU A 262 -38.11 -37.51 18.55
C GLU A 262 -38.12 -36.09 19.14
N ALA A 263 -39.03 -35.81 20.09
CA ALA A 263 -39.09 -34.52 20.77
C ALA A 263 -37.81 -34.21 21.55
N ILE A 264 -37.26 -35.19 22.28
CA ILE A 264 -35.99 -35.04 23.01
C ILE A 264 -34.83 -34.78 22.06
N SER A 265 -34.77 -35.50 20.92
CA SER A 265 -33.74 -35.28 19.91
C SER A 265 -33.81 -33.88 19.32
N SER A 266 -35.02 -33.45 18.93
CA SER A 266 -35.27 -32.12 18.35
C SER A 266 -34.94 -31.00 19.35
N ALA A 267 -35.28 -31.17 20.63
CA ALA A 267 -34.92 -30.22 21.68
C ALA A 267 -33.40 -30.10 21.90
N ARG A 268 -32.64 -31.19 21.74
CA ARG A 268 -31.17 -31.14 21.80
C ARG A 268 -30.57 -30.42 20.60
N ALA A 269 -31.12 -30.64 19.40
CA ALA A 269 -30.71 -29.94 18.18
C ALA A 269 -30.97 -28.42 18.28
N ALA A 270 -32.14 -28.03 18.79
CA ALA A 270 -32.48 -26.63 19.05
C ALA A 270 -31.52 -25.96 20.04
N ASN A 271 -31.27 -26.59 21.19
CA ASN A 271 -30.32 -26.04 22.19
C ASN A 271 -28.89 -25.93 21.65
N THR A 272 -28.45 -26.90 20.86
CA THR A 272 -27.11 -26.88 20.24
C THR A 272 -27.00 -25.72 19.26
N SER A 273 -27.98 -25.56 18.38
CA SER A 273 -28.01 -24.50 17.37
C SER A 273 -28.12 -23.11 18.02
N ALA A 274 -28.92 -22.96 19.08
CA ALA A 274 -29.03 -21.70 19.81
C ALA A 274 -27.69 -21.26 20.44
N ARG A 275 -26.90 -22.20 20.98
CA ARG A 275 -25.57 -21.91 21.51
C ARG A 275 -24.58 -21.51 20.41
N ILE A 276 -24.64 -22.15 19.25
CA ILE A 276 -23.81 -21.79 18.08
C ILE A 276 -24.15 -20.37 17.63
N ALA A 277 -25.44 -20.04 17.51
CA ALA A 277 -25.90 -18.70 17.15
C ALA A 277 -25.45 -17.62 18.15
N ALA A 278 -25.58 -17.87 19.46
CA ALA A 278 -25.15 -16.93 20.49
C ALA A 278 -23.63 -16.67 20.45
N ASN A 279 -22.83 -17.72 20.25
CA ASN A 279 -21.38 -17.58 20.13
C ASN A 279 -20.96 -16.83 18.86
N ALA A 280 -21.62 -17.10 17.73
CA ALA A 280 -21.35 -16.39 16.47
C ALA A 280 -21.71 -14.90 16.58
N ALA A 281 -22.87 -14.59 17.18
CA ALA A 281 -23.29 -13.21 17.43
C ALA A 281 -22.32 -12.47 18.38
N SER A 282 -21.85 -13.14 19.45
CA SER A 282 -20.85 -12.54 20.36
C SER A 282 -19.51 -12.28 19.66
N GLN A 283 -19.07 -13.15 18.76
CA GLN A 283 -17.84 -12.94 17.98
C GLN A 283 -17.99 -11.77 17.00
N ALA A 284 -19.12 -11.70 16.29
CA ALA A 284 -19.42 -10.58 15.39
C ALA A 284 -19.49 -9.23 16.15
N ALA A 285 -20.12 -9.20 17.33
CA ALA A 285 -20.24 -7.99 18.13
C ALA A 285 -18.88 -7.51 18.68
N SER A 286 -18.03 -8.43 19.14
CA SER A 286 -16.67 -8.11 19.59
C SER A 286 -15.78 -7.61 18.45
N ALA A 287 -15.90 -8.20 17.26
CA ALA A 287 -15.17 -7.75 16.08
C ALA A 287 -15.63 -6.35 15.64
N ALA A 288 -16.93 -6.07 15.68
CA ALA A 288 -17.48 -4.74 15.40
C ALA A 288 -17.02 -3.69 16.44
N ALA A 289 -16.98 -4.05 17.73
CA ALA A 289 -16.53 -3.15 18.79
C ALA A 289 -15.02 -2.86 18.74
N ALA A 290 -14.20 -3.80 18.26
CA ALA A 290 -12.77 -3.58 18.05
C ALA A 290 -12.44 -2.70 16.83
N ALA A 291 -13.39 -2.57 15.90
CA ALA A 291 -13.28 -1.77 14.68
C ALA A 291 -13.85 -0.35 14.82
N ALA A 292 -14.45 -0.01 15.97
CA ALA A 292 -15.06 1.29 16.28
C ALA A 292 -14.12 2.16 17.12
#